data_AF-A0A2C1JYG3-F1
#
_entry.id   AF-A0A2C1JYG3-F1
#
_cell.length_a   1.000
_cell.length_b   1.000
_cell.length_c   1.000
_cell.angle_alpha   90.00
_cell.angle_beta   90.00
_cell.angle_gamma   90.00
#
_symmetry.space_group_name_H-M   'P 1'
#
loop_
_entity.id
_entity.type
_entity.pdbx_description
1 polymer ?
#
loop_
_entity_poly.entity_id
_entity_poly.type
_entity_poly.pdbx_seq_one_letter_code
_entity_poly.pdbx_strand_id
1 'polypeptide(L)' 'MKTYNVGEKIEVILKGNKKPIKAEFVKWQPIEDRAGNFFLVLNFKGELRYIIDGFIGFINGQPFTPIELSRVSN' A
#
# COMPACT_ATOMS: atom_id res chain seq x y z
N MET A 1 2.87 9.84 -8.40
CA MET A 1 2.52 9.07 -7.19
C MET A 1 2.03 10.05 -6.14
N LYS A 2 0.91 9.80 -5.47
CA LYS A 2 0.50 10.64 -4.35
C LYS A 2 1.43 10.31 -3.18
N THR A 3 2.21 11.28 -2.73
CA THR A 3 3.11 11.11 -1.59
C THR A 3 2.29 11.18 -0.32
N TYR A 4 2.47 10.20 0.57
CA TYR A 4 1.85 10.20 1.90
C TYR A 4 2.91 10.56 2.94
N ASN A 5 2.54 11.37 3.92
CA ASN A 5 3.43 11.71 5.03
C ASN A 5 3.33 10.66 6.14
N VAL A 6 4.42 10.42 6.86
CA VAL A 6 4.40 9.53 8.04
C VAL A 6 3.40 10.08 9.06
N GLY A 7 2.50 9.23 9.55
CA GLY A 7 1.40 9.61 10.44
C GLY A 7 0.14 10.11 9.73
N GLU A 8 0.15 10.25 8.40
CA GLU A 8 -1.02 10.66 7.64
C GLU A 8 -2.13 9.61 7.74
N LYS A 9 -3.33 10.04 8.13
CA LYS A 9 -4.51 9.16 8.16
C LYS A 9 -4.93 8.82 6.74
N ILE A 10 -4.92 7.53 6.43
CA ILE A 10 -5.36 7.00 5.14
C ILE A 10 -6.46 5.95 5.32
N GLU A 11 -7.27 5.80 4.28
CA GLU A 11 -8.29 4.78 4.14
C GLU A 11 -7.90 3.83 3.02
N VAL A 12 -7.68 2.56 3.33
CA VAL A 12 -7.25 1.53 2.37
C VAL A 12 -8.38 0.53 2.16
N ILE A 13 -8.75 0.29 0.90
CA ILE A 13 -9.71 -0.76 0.53
C ILE A 13 -8.95 -1.81 -0.26
N LEU A 14 -9.05 -3.08 0.16
CA LEU A 14 -8.37 -4.20 -0.50
C LEU A 14 -9.21 -4.71 -1.68
N LYS A 15 -8.54 -5.27 -2.69
CA LYS A 15 -9.21 -5.99 -3.78
C LYS A 15 -10.04 -7.13 -3.20
N GLY A 16 -11.30 -7.23 -3.62
CA GLY A 16 -12.23 -8.25 -3.12
C GLY A 16 -12.82 -8.01 -1.73
N ASN A 17 -12.37 -6.98 -0.98
CA ASN A 17 -12.94 -6.62 0.32
C ASN A 17 -13.39 -5.16 0.33
N LYS A 18 -14.70 -4.94 0.43
CA LYS A 18 -15.29 -3.59 0.41
C LYS A 18 -15.14 -2.82 1.74
N LYS A 19 -14.64 -3.44 2.81
CA LYS A 19 -14.50 -2.76 4.10
C LYS A 19 -13.20 -1.94 4.14
N PRO A 20 -13.29 -0.61 4.33
CA PRO A 20 -12.10 0.24 4.43
C PRO A 20 -11.33 0.00 5.75
N ILE A 21 -10.01 0.02 5.63
CA ILE A 21 -9.04 0.02 6.73
C ILE A 21 -8.61 1.47 6.95
N LYS A 22 -9.03 2.08 8.06
CA LYS A 22 -8.59 3.42 8.47
C LYS A 22 -7.37 3.31 9.37
N ALA A 23 -6.23 3.79 8.90
CA ALA A 23 -4.93 3.64 9.56
C ALA A 23 -4.03 4.85 9.30
N GLU A 24 -2.88 4.91 9.97
CA GLU A 24 -1.87 5.93 9.70
C GLU A 24 -0.79 5.35 8.78
N PHE A 25 -0.42 6.10 7.74
CA PHE A 25 0.68 5.74 6.86
C PHE A 25 2.00 5.75 7.63
N VAL A 26 2.81 4.70 7.46
CA VAL A 26 4.16 4.63 8.05
C VAL A 26 5.21 4.74 6.96
N LYS A 27 5.19 3.82 5.99
CA LYS A 27 6.13 3.82 4.86
C LYS A 27 5.71 2.84 3.78
N TRP A 28 6.31 2.99 2.61
CA TRP A 28 6.45 1.90 1.64
C TRP A 28 7.74 1.14 1.94
N GLN A 29 7.66 -0.19 2.01
CA GLN A 29 8.82 -1.05 2.27
C GLN A 29 8.98 -2.04 1.11
N PRO A 30 10.15 -2.09 0.44
CA PRO A 30 10.38 -3.06 -0.62
C PRO A 30 10.32 -4.49 -0.08
N ILE A 31 9.78 -5.38 -0.88
CA ILE A 31 9.86 -6.82 -0.66
C ILE A 31 11.05 -7.33 -1.48
N GLU A 32 11.94 -8.09 -0.86
CA GLU A 32 13.00 -8.79 -1.57
C GLU A 32 12.41 -10.01 -2.31
N ASP A 33 11.55 -9.74 -3.28
CA ASP A 33 11.06 -10.72 -4.23
C ASP A 33 11.51 -10.39 -5.66
N ARG A 34 11.45 -11.39 -6.54
CA ARG A 34 11.80 -11.21 -7.95
C ARG A 34 10.79 -10.34 -8.72
N ALA A 35 9.67 -9.99 -8.10
CA ALA A 35 8.58 -9.23 -8.71
C ALA A 35 8.65 -7.73 -8.38
N GLY A 36 9.50 -7.32 -7.43
CA GLY A 36 9.68 -5.94 -7.03
C GLY A 36 8.44 -5.36 -6.34
N ASN A 37 7.71 -6.20 -5.60
CA ASN A 37 6.53 -5.76 -4.86
C ASN A 37 6.92 -4.90 -3.65
N PHE A 38 5.96 -4.13 -3.13
CA PHE A 38 6.12 -3.35 -1.92
C PHE A 38 5.05 -3.70 -0.87
N PHE A 39 5.44 -3.63 0.40
CA PHE A 39 4.50 -3.50 1.50
C PHE A 39 4.11 -2.04 1.70
N LEU A 40 2.81 -1.78 1.74
CA LEU A 40 2.25 -0.64 2.45
C LEU A 40 2.27 -0.95 3.94
N VAL A 41 3.11 -0.22 4.69
CA VAL A 41 3.19 -0.33 6.14
C VAL A 41 2.31 0.73 6.78
N LEU A 42 1.39 0.30 7.64
CA LEU A 42 0.40 1.12 8.31
C LEU A 42 0.43 0.91 9.82
N ASN A 43 0.13 1.95 10.59
CA ASN A 43 -0.25 1.81 11.99
C ASN A 43 -1.78 1.74 12.09
N PHE A 44 -2.29 0.55 12.40
CA PHE A 44 -3.71 0.30 12.62
C PHE A 44 -3.94 0.01 14.10
N LYS A 45 -4.57 0.95 14.81
CA LYS A 45 -4.90 0.83 16.24
C LYS A 45 -3.68 0.55 17.15
N GLY A 46 -2.53 1.14 16.84
CA GLY A 46 -1.29 0.97 17.61
C GLY A 46 -0.43 -0.21 17.15
N GLU A 47 -0.87 -0.99 16.17
CA GLU A 47 -0.12 -2.12 15.62
C GLU A 47 0.33 -1.86 14.18
N LEU A 48 1.55 -2.26 13.85
CA LEU A 48 2.03 -2.26 12.48
C LEU A 48 1.35 -3.36 11.66
N ARG A 49 0.79 -2.98 10.52
CA ARG A 49 0.20 -3.87 9.51
C ARG A 49 0.94 -3.69 8.19
N TYR A 50 1.13 -4.80 7.51
CA TYR A 50 1.84 -4.89 6.24
C TYR A 50 0.87 -5.41 5.18
N ILE A 51 0.67 -4.64 4.11
CA ILE A 51 -0.24 -5.00 3.02
C ILE A 51 0.58 -5.01 1.74
N ILE A 52 0.62 -6.16 1.05
CA ILE A 52 1.28 -6.24 -0.27
C ILE A 52 0.49 -5.37 -1.25
N ASP A 53 1.18 -4.51 -1.98
CA ASP A 53 0.65 -3.57 -2.97
C ASP A 53 -0.31 -4.22 -3.99
N GLY A 54 -0.03 -5.46 -4.41
CA GLY A 54 -0.88 -6.26 -5.29
C GLY A 54 -2.31 -6.47 -4.79
N PHE A 55 -2.54 -6.44 -3.47
CA PHE A 55 -3.86 -6.57 -2.85
C PHE A 55 -4.59 -5.24 -2.63
N ILE A 56 -3.93 -4.10 -2.84
CA ILE A 56 -4.54 -2.80 -2.61
C ILE A 56 -5.43 -2.45 -3.79
N GLY A 57 -6.70 -2.14 -3.52
CA GLY A 57 -7.67 -1.70 -4.52
C GLY A 57 -7.76 -0.17 -4.57
N PHE A 58 -7.94 0.48 -3.42
CA PHE A 58 -8.06 1.94 -3.32
C PHE A 58 -7.30 2.47 -2.09
N ILE A 59 -6.79 3.69 -2.20
CA ILE A 59 -6.32 4.49 -1.06
C ILE A 59 -6.97 5.87 -1.11
N ASN A 60 -7.64 6.28 -0.03
CA ASN A 60 -8.36 7.55 0.07
C ASN A 60 -9.37 7.76 -1.07
N GLY A 61 -10.13 6.71 -1.42
CA GLY A 61 -11.12 6.72 -2.50
C GLY A 61 -10.52 6.71 -3.92
N GLN A 62 -9.20 6.75 -4.07
CA GLN A 62 -8.53 6.72 -5.37
C GLN A 62 -8.09 5.29 -5.70
N PRO A 63 -8.31 4.79 -6.93
CA PRO A 63 -7.78 3.50 -7.35
C PRO A 63 -6.27 3.44 -7.17
N PHE A 64 -5.78 2.34 -6.62
CA PHE A 64 -4.36 2.08 -6.48
C PHE A 64 -3.91 1.15 -7.61
N THR A 65 -2.90 1.58 -8.35
CA THR A 65 -2.20 0.74 -9.31
C THR A 65 -0.87 0.33 -8.66
N PRO A 66 -0.61 -0.98 -8.49
CA PRO A 66 0.68 -1.47 -8.02
C PRO A 66 1.81 -0.91 -8.88
N ILE A 67 3.00 -0.79 -8.29
CA ILE A 67 4.18 -0.39 -9.05
C ILE A 67 4.51 -1.58 -9.96
N GLU A 68 3.98 -1.57 -11.18
CA GLU A 68 4.53 -2.42 -12.22
C GLU A 68 5.93 -1.92 -12.51
N LEU A 69 6.94 -2.59 -11.96
CA LEU A 69 8.25 -2.66 -12.57
C LEU A 69 8.10 -3.47 -13.87
N SER A 70 7.30 -2.97 -14.82
CA SER A 70 7.35 -3.47 -16.18
C SER A 70 8.73 -3.11 -16.74
N ARG A 71 9.59 -4.12 -16.82
CA ARG A 71 10.57 -4.24 -17.90
C ARG A 71 11.52 -3.06 -18.08
N VAL A 72 12.26 -2.70 -17.03
CA VAL A 72 13.62 -2.17 -17.27
C VAL A 72 14.57 -3.36 -17.44
N SER A 73 14.22 -4.28 -18.36
CA SER A 73 15.22 -5.12 -18.99
C SER A 73 15.98 -4.18 -19.93
N ASN A 74 17.16 -3.74 -19.48
CA ASN A 74 18.21 -3.32 -20.41
C ASN A 74 18.53 -4.46 -21.38
#